data_AF-A0A3S2A2F1-F1
#
_entry.id   AF-A0A3S2A2F1-F1
#
_cell.length_a   1.000
_cell.length_b   1.000
_cell.length_c   1.000
_cell.angle_alpha   90.00
_cell.angle_beta   90.00
_cell.angle_gamma   90.00
#
_symmetry.space_group_name_H-M   'P 1'
#
loop_
_entity.id
_entity.type
_entity.pdbx_description
1 polymer ?
#
loop_
_entity_poly.entity_id
_entity_poly.type
_entity_poly.pdbx_seq_one_letter_code
_entity_poly.pdbx_strand_id
1 'polypeptide(L)'
;FDWAATLIDRLGGNVPALWDGRSFAPALVAKEEGGRDFLVLSQGAWAVQRGVRFRLGGADWLMLRTYHDGYKDFGPVSLFNLSEDPHEQHDLSGSRSDVVDHASRLLEDWRSAMAIRSDSDVDPLVTVIREGGPFHCLGELPGYLERLRRTGRTDAAAALEQRHPAPPPRRKSLN
;
A
#
# COMPACT_ATOMS: atom_id res chain seq x y z
N PHE A 1 -13.06 -2.14 4.89
CA PHE A 1 -13.23 -3.61 4.92
C PHE A 1 -14.25 -4.04 5.99
N ASP A 2 -14.37 -3.35 7.13
CA ASP A 2 -15.27 -3.76 8.23
C ASP A 2 -16.78 -3.58 8.00
N TRP A 3 -17.18 -2.78 7.01
CA TRP A 3 -18.59 -2.48 6.76
C TRP A 3 -19.41 -3.75 6.49
N ALA A 4 -18.89 -4.65 5.64
CA ALA A 4 -19.58 -5.90 5.31
C ALA A 4 -19.73 -6.80 6.55
N ALA A 5 -18.68 -6.94 7.36
CA ALA A 5 -18.73 -7.70 8.61
C ALA A 5 -19.74 -7.11 9.60
N THR A 6 -19.80 -5.78 9.69
CA THR A 6 -20.75 -5.07 10.55
C THR A 6 -22.19 -5.24 10.08
N LEU A 7 -22.45 -5.19 8.78
CA LEU A 7 -23.79 -5.43 8.22
C LEU A 7 -24.26 -6.86 8.50
N ILE A 8 -23.41 -7.86 8.28
CA ILE A 8 -23.74 -9.27 8.55
C ILE A 8 -24.11 -9.47 10.02
N ASP A 9 -23.26 -8.98 10.93
CA ASP A 9 -23.48 -9.04 12.38
C ASP A 9 -24.80 -8.38 12.79
N ARG A 10 -25.06 -7.17 12.30
CA ARG A 10 -26.31 -6.43 12.60
C ARG A 10 -27.57 -7.09 12.06
N LEU A 11 -27.45 -7.91 11.02
CA LEU A 11 -28.54 -8.69 10.44
C LEU A 11 -28.67 -10.10 11.07
N GLY A 12 -27.88 -10.42 12.10
CA GLY A 12 -27.91 -11.71 12.79
C GLY A 12 -27.20 -12.85 12.04
N GLY A 13 -26.36 -12.51 11.05
CA GLY A 13 -25.57 -13.48 10.31
C GLY A 13 -24.21 -13.77 10.96
N ASN A 14 -23.52 -14.78 10.46
CA ASN A 14 -22.18 -15.17 10.92
C ASN A 14 -21.11 -14.59 9.98
N VAL A 15 -20.22 -13.75 10.52
CA VAL A 15 -19.07 -13.23 9.75
C VAL A 15 -18.08 -14.37 9.49
N PRO A 16 -17.65 -14.61 8.23
CA PRO A 16 -16.69 -15.66 7.93
C PRO A 16 -15.36 -15.46 8.67
N ALA A 17 -14.85 -16.52 9.30
CA ALA A 17 -13.61 -16.46 10.10
C ALA A 17 -12.36 -16.11 9.28
N LEU A 18 -12.38 -16.39 7.97
CA LEU A 18 -11.30 -16.06 7.04
C LEU A 18 -11.22 -14.55 6.73
N TRP A 19 -12.29 -13.79 6.96
CA TRP A 19 -12.30 -12.37 6.62
C TRP A 19 -11.41 -11.56 7.58
N ASP A 20 -10.76 -10.55 7.03
CA ASP A 20 -10.08 -9.50 7.80
C ASP A 20 -11.04 -8.51 8.47
N GLY A 21 -12.26 -8.42 7.92
CA GLY A 21 -13.31 -7.54 8.41
C GLY A 21 -13.79 -7.97 9.80
N ARG A 22 -13.84 -7.00 10.72
CA ARG A 22 -14.39 -7.16 12.07
C ARG A 22 -15.59 -6.23 12.21
N SER A 23 -16.67 -6.71 12.82
CA SER A 23 -17.82 -5.86 13.10
C SER A 23 -17.43 -4.79 14.12
N PHE A 24 -17.77 -3.53 13.84
CA PHE A 24 -17.66 -2.43 14.80
C PHE A 24 -18.99 -2.11 15.49
N ALA A 25 -20.03 -2.93 15.30
CA ALA A 25 -21.32 -2.76 15.94
C ALA A 25 -21.26 -2.67 17.47
N PRO A 26 -20.44 -3.50 18.18
CA PRO A 26 -20.35 -3.40 19.64
C PRO A 26 -19.86 -2.03 20.11
N ALA A 27 -18.79 -1.51 19.49
CA ALA A 27 -18.24 -0.20 19.82
C ALA A 27 -19.23 0.93 19.50
N LEU A 28 -19.97 0.81 18.39
CA LEU A 28 -21.01 1.77 18.03
C LEU A 28 -22.14 1.84 19.08
N VAL A 29 -22.56 0.68 19.61
CA VAL A 29 -23.57 0.59 20.68
C VAL A 29 -23.05 1.17 21.99
N ALA A 30 -21.79 0.87 22.33
CA ALA A 30 -21.14 1.38 23.53
C ALA A 30 -20.77 2.87 23.46
N LYS A 31 -20.80 3.47 22.26
CA LYS A 31 -20.31 4.83 21.97
C LYS A 31 -18.81 4.98 22.31
N GLU A 32 -18.04 3.95 21.99
CA GLU A 32 -16.60 3.87 22.23
C GLU A 32 -15.82 3.83 20.90
N GLU A 33 -14.52 4.08 20.96
CA GLU A 33 -13.63 3.89 19.81
C GLU A 33 -13.46 2.37 19.54
N GLY A 34 -13.87 1.93 18.34
CA GLY A 34 -13.85 0.52 17.92
C GLY A 34 -12.78 0.17 16.88
N GLY A 35 -11.64 0.87 16.91
CA GLY A 35 -10.60 0.78 15.89
C GLY A 35 -9.61 -0.38 16.07
N ARG A 36 -8.64 -0.47 15.16
CA ARG A 36 -7.43 -1.28 15.32
C ARG A 36 -6.26 -0.36 15.64
N ASP A 37 -5.29 -0.86 16.38
CA ASP A 37 -4.05 -0.13 16.69
C ASP A 37 -3.28 0.29 15.42
N PHE A 38 -3.36 -0.54 14.38
CA PHE A 38 -2.85 -0.23 13.05
C PHE A 38 -3.61 -0.97 11.95
N LEU A 39 -3.45 -0.49 10.72
CA LEU A 39 -3.97 -1.09 9.49
C LEU A 39 -2.84 -1.29 8.49
N VAL A 40 -2.86 -2.44 7.80
CA VAL A 40 -2.05 -2.65 6.60
C VAL A 40 -2.94 -2.53 5.36
N LEU A 41 -2.54 -1.65 4.45
CA LEU A 41 -3.24 -1.35 3.20
C LEU A 41 -2.38 -1.78 2.02
N SER A 42 -3.01 -2.05 0.88
CA SER A 42 -2.32 -2.64 -0.27
C SER A 42 -2.73 -1.94 -1.56
N GLN A 43 -1.73 -1.61 -2.39
CA GLN A 43 -1.92 -1.06 -3.73
C GLN A 43 -1.18 -1.96 -4.72
N GLY A 44 -1.87 -2.41 -5.75
CA GLY A 44 -1.29 -3.24 -6.82
C GLY A 44 -1.71 -2.82 -8.24
N ALA A 45 -2.60 -1.84 -8.37
CA ALA A 45 -3.18 -1.46 -9.67
C ALA A 45 -2.35 -0.36 -10.38
N TRP A 46 -1.77 0.56 -9.61
CA TRP A 46 -1.07 1.75 -10.11
C TRP A 46 0.36 1.89 -9.60
N ALA A 47 0.67 1.25 -8.50
CA ALA A 47 1.99 0.98 -7.93
C ALA A 47 1.90 -0.39 -7.25
N VAL A 48 3.02 -0.92 -6.76
CA VAL A 48 3.02 -2.07 -5.86
C VAL A 48 3.53 -1.59 -4.51
N GLN A 49 2.62 -1.41 -3.56
CA GLN A 49 2.90 -0.82 -2.26
C GLN A 49 2.14 -1.52 -1.14
N ARG A 50 2.75 -1.54 0.04
CA ARG A 50 2.06 -1.79 1.32
C ARG A 50 2.10 -0.51 2.15
N GLY A 51 0.94 -0.08 2.63
CA GLY A 51 0.80 1.04 3.57
C GLY A 51 0.60 0.55 4.99
N VAL A 52 1.19 1.21 5.98
CA VAL A 52 0.95 0.97 7.41
C VAL A 52 0.42 2.24 8.03
N ARG A 53 -0.85 2.21 8.45
CA ARG A 53 -1.52 3.33 9.11
C ARG A 53 -1.63 3.01 10.61
N PHE A 54 -1.06 3.85 11.46
CA PHE A 54 -0.99 3.58 12.90
C PHE A 54 -0.94 4.88 13.72
N ARG A 55 -1.06 4.77 15.04
CA ARG A 55 -0.89 5.87 15.99
C ARG A 55 0.37 5.67 16.82
N LEU A 56 1.18 6.70 16.96
CA LEU A 56 2.39 6.68 17.80
C LEU A 56 2.64 8.08 18.37
N GLY A 57 2.83 8.16 19.69
CA GLY A 57 3.10 9.44 20.37
C GLY A 57 1.97 10.47 20.26
N GLY A 58 0.71 10.02 20.14
CA GLY A 58 -0.45 10.89 19.96
C GLY A 58 -0.67 11.42 18.54
N ALA A 59 0.22 11.06 17.60
CA ALA A 59 0.10 11.43 16.20
C ALA A 59 -0.29 10.23 15.33
N ASP A 60 -0.91 10.54 14.20
CA ASP A 60 -1.37 9.60 13.18
C ASP A 60 -0.34 9.48 12.06
N TRP A 61 0.16 8.28 11.80
CA TRP A 61 1.23 8.05 10.84
C TRP A 61 0.79 7.13 9.71
N LEU A 62 1.31 7.40 8.51
CA LEU A 62 1.22 6.51 7.35
C LEU A 62 2.63 6.27 6.79
N MET A 63 3.09 5.02 6.83
CA MET A 63 4.27 4.59 6.10
C MET A 63 3.85 3.88 4.82
N LEU A 64 4.48 4.19 3.69
CA LEU A 64 4.37 3.43 2.45
C LEU A 64 5.69 2.69 2.19
N ARG A 65 5.61 1.38 1.96
CA ARG A 65 6.72 0.56 1.44
C ARG A 65 6.47 0.25 -0.03
N THR A 66 7.37 0.73 -0.89
CA THR A 66 7.24 0.64 -2.35
C THR A 66 8.09 -0.50 -2.89
N TYR A 67 7.44 -1.46 -3.55
CA TYR A 67 8.09 -2.55 -4.27
C TYR A 67 8.21 -2.26 -5.76
N HIS A 68 7.23 -1.53 -6.31
CA HIS A 68 7.25 -1.00 -7.66
C HIS A 68 6.55 0.36 -7.68
N ASP A 69 7.23 1.41 -8.11
CA ASP A 69 6.74 2.80 -8.05
C ASP A 69 5.62 3.11 -9.06
N GLY A 70 5.43 2.26 -10.07
CA GLY A 70 4.47 2.50 -11.14
C GLY A 70 4.77 3.80 -11.88
N TYR A 71 6.07 4.06 -12.07
CA TYR A 71 6.67 5.20 -12.73
C TYR A 71 6.44 6.55 -12.09
N LYS A 72 6.11 6.56 -10.80
CA LYS A 72 6.00 7.76 -9.99
C LYS A 72 7.32 8.03 -9.27
N ASP A 73 7.39 9.21 -8.67
CA ASP A 73 8.51 9.59 -7.82
C ASP A 73 8.29 9.09 -6.40
N PHE A 74 8.25 7.75 -6.26
CA PHE A 74 8.18 7.11 -4.96
C PHE A 74 9.54 6.54 -4.59
N GLY A 75 10.00 6.89 -3.39
CA GLY A 75 11.10 6.21 -2.73
C GLY A 75 10.73 4.79 -2.30
N PRO A 76 11.73 3.99 -1.87
CA PRO A 76 11.50 2.64 -1.34
C PRO A 76 10.64 2.66 -0.07
N VAL A 77 10.75 3.72 0.71
CA VAL A 77 9.92 4.03 1.87
C VAL A 77 9.57 5.51 1.85
N SER A 78 8.31 5.83 2.16
CA SER A 78 7.87 7.18 2.49
C SER A 78 7.10 7.15 3.81
N LEU A 79 7.19 8.23 4.59
CA LEU A 79 6.53 8.34 5.89
C LEU A 79 5.88 9.72 6.03
N PHE A 80 4.61 9.74 6.43
CA PHE A 80 3.84 10.96 6.60
C PHE A 80 3.23 11.02 8.01
N ASN A 81 3.31 12.19 8.64
CA ASN A 81 2.55 12.51 9.86
C ASN A 81 1.20 13.11 9.44
N LEU A 82 0.15 12.32 9.40
CA LEU A 82 -1.18 12.73 8.94
C LEU A 82 -1.89 13.69 9.91
N SER A 83 -1.45 13.78 11.17
CA SER A 83 -1.99 14.77 12.11
C SER A 83 -1.57 16.21 11.73
N GLU A 84 -0.38 16.36 11.14
CA GLU A 84 0.19 17.66 10.76
C GLU A 84 0.15 17.88 9.24
N ASP A 85 0.21 16.80 8.47
CA ASP A 85 0.25 16.79 7.00
C ASP A 85 -0.77 15.78 6.44
N PRO A 86 -2.08 16.09 6.52
CA PRO A 86 -3.15 15.22 6.03
C PRO A 86 -3.14 15.05 4.50
N HIS A 87 -2.31 15.80 3.78
CA HIS A 87 -2.18 15.77 2.33
C HIS A 87 -0.89 15.07 1.85
N GLU A 88 -0.11 14.48 2.77
CA GLU A 88 1.05 13.64 2.43
C GLU A 88 2.09 14.38 1.56
N GLN A 89 2.31 15.66 1.84
CA GLN A 89 3.20 16.53 1.06
C GLN A 89 4.67 16.47 1.51
N HIS A 90 4.93 16.07 2.75
CA HIS A 90 6.26 16.10 3.36
C HIS A 90 6.67 14.70 3.82
N ASP A 91 7.57 14.07 3.06
CA ASP A 91 8.14 12.77 3.43
C ASP A 91 9.16 12.93 4.58
N LEU A 92 8.88 12.27 5.69
CA LEU A 92 9.69 12.25 6.92
C LEU A 92 10.54 10.98 7.06
N SER A 93 10.56 10.11 6.04
CA SER A 93 11.26 8.82 6.10
C SER A 93 12.76 8.95 6.38
N GLY A 94 13.40 10.02 5.88
CA GLY A 94 14.82 10.29 6.09
C GLY A 94 15.15 10.92 7.45
N SER A 95 14.18 11.55 8.13
CA SER A 95 14.41 12.28 9.38
C SER A 95 13.84 11.58 10.62
N ARG A 96 12.91 10.63 10.44
CA ARG A 96 12.20 9.91 11.50
C ARG A 96 12.36 8.39 11.35
N SER A 97 13.61 7.93 11.36
CA SER A 97 13.94 6.49 11.28
C SER A 97 13.33 5.69 12.42
N ASP A 98 13.18 6.28 13.61
CA ASP A 98 12.48 5.69 14.77
C ASP A 98 11.05 5.26 14.43
N VAL A 99 10.33 6.11 13.69
CA VAL A 99 8.95 5.86 13.28
C VAL A 99 8.89 4.88 12.11
N VAL A 100 9.83 4.96 11.17
CA VAL A 100 9.97 3.99 10.07
C VAL A 100 10.23 2.58 10.61
N ASP A 101 11.09 2.43 11.60
CA ASP A 101 11.41 1.15 12.22
C ASP A 101 10.20 0.57 12.95
N HIS A 102 9.47 1.40 13.68
CA HIS A 102 8.21 1.00 14.31
C HIS A 102 7.19 0.50 13.28
N ALA A 103 6.95 1.28 12.22
CA ALA A 103 6.01 0.91 11.16
C ALA A 103 6.46 -0.35 10.39
N SER A 104 7.77 -0.51 10.20
CA SER A 104 8.37 -1.70 9.58
C SER A 104 8.14 -2.95 10.41
N ARG A 105 8.25 -2.84 11.75
CA ARG A 105 7.94 -3.94 12.67
C ARG A 105 6.47 -4.34 12.58
N LEU A 106 5.55 -3.37 12.59
CA LEU A 106 4.12 -3.62 12.43
C LEU A 106 3.79 -4.33 11.11
N LEU A 107 4.44 -3.92 10.00
CA LEU A 107 4.26 -4.57 8.71
C LEU A 107 4.74 -6.03 8.72
N GLU A 108 5.87 -6.30 9.35
CA GLU A 108 6.44 -7.66 9.41
C GLU A 108 5.62 -8.58 10.32
N ASP A 109 5.19 -8.08 11.49
CA ASP A 109 4.29 -8.80 12.39
C ASP A 109 2.99 -9.17 11.66
N TRP A 110 2.42 -8.23 10.90
CA TRP A 110 1.23 -8.49 10.08
C TRP A 110 1.51 -9.50 8.97
N ARG A 111 2.63 -9.40 8.23
CA ARG A 111 3.00 -10.38 7.19
C ARG A 111 3.13 -11.78 7.76
N SER A 112 3.79 -11.92 8.90
CA SER A 112 3.93 -13.19 9.61
C SER A 112 2.56 -13.76 10.01
N ALA A 113 1.66 -12.92 10.55
CA ALA A 113 0.31 -13.35 10.89
C ALA A 113 -0.51 -13.77 9.66
N MET A 114 -0.38 -13.06 8.54
CA MET A 114 -1.05 -13.44 7.28
C MET A 114 -0.50 -14.75 6.73
N ALA A 115 0.82 -14.95 6.76
CA ALA A 115 1.43 -16.20 6.29
C ALA A 115 0.96 -17.44 7.08
N ILE A 116 0.64 -17.28 8.37
CA ILE A 116 0.13 -18.37 9.21
C ILE A 116 -1.36 -18.64 8.96
N ARG A 117 -2.18 -17.59 8.73
CA ARG A 117 -3.64 -17.72 8.66
C ARG A 117 -4.19 -17.87 7.23
N SER A 118 -3.46 -17.39 6.23
CA SER A 118 -3.87 -17.44 4.81
C SER A 118 -4.11 -18.88 4.37
N ASP A 119 -5.12 -19.08 3.53
CA ASP A 119 -5.40 -20.36 2.86
C ASP A 119 -4.52 -20.58 1.60
N SER A 120 -3.71 -19.58 1.24
CA SER A 120 -2.74 -19.63 0.15
C SER A 120 -1.35 -19.21 0.64
N ASP A 121 -0.32 -19.83 0.06
CA ASP A 121 1.10 -19.49 0.20
C ASP A 121 1.54 -18.32 -0.71
N VAL A 122 0.64 -17.81 -1.55
CA VAL A 122 0.93 -16.75 -2.52
C VAL A 122 0.47 -15.39 -2.00
N ASP A 123 1.41 -14.45 -1.87
CA ASP A 123 1.08 -13.04 -1.73
C ASP A 123 0.69 -12.46 -3.11
N PRO A 124 -0.56 -11.96 -3.30
CA PRO A 124 -0.99 -11.40 -4.57
C PRO A 124 -0.12 -10.25 -5.11
N LEU A 125 0.49 -9.43 -4.24
CA LEU A 125 1.39 -8.37 -4.71
C LEU A 125 2.68 -8.93 -5.30
N VAL A 126 3.17 -10.08 -4.81
CA VAL A 126 4.33 -10.74 -5.40
C VAL A 126 3.99 -11.25 -6.80
N THR A 127 2.77 -11.75 -7.03
CA THR A 127 2.30 -12.09 -8.38
C THR A 127 2.34 -10.88 -9.30
N VAL A 128 1.81 -9.73 -8.88
CA VAL A 128 1.85 -8.49 -9.66
C VAL A 128 3.28 -8.08 -10.02
N ILE A 129 4.22 -8.17 -9.07
CA ILE A 129 5.64 -7.88 -9.34
C ILE A 129 6.20 -8.84 -10.40
N ARG A 130 5.93 -10.14 -10.27
CA ARG A 130 6.42 -11.18 -11.19
C ARG A 130 5.80 -11.08 -12.59
N GLU A 131 4.60 -10.52 -12.69
CA GLU A 131 3.92 -10.25 -13.97
C GLU A 131 4.42 -8.97 -14.66
N GLY A 132 5.32 -8.22 -14.01
CA GLY A 132 5.94 -7.03 -14.57
C GLY A 132 5.50 -5.71 -13.96
N GLY A 133 4.78 -5.76 -12.84
CA GLY A 133 4.32 -4.58 -12.12
C GLY A 133 2.84 -4.29 -12.34
N PRO A 134 2.38 -3.10 -11.92
CA PRO A 134 0.97 -2.74 -11.89
C PRO A 134 0.35 -2.71 -13.29
N PHE A 135 -0.84 -3.28 -13.43
CA PHE A 135 -1.53 -3.41 -14.73
C PHE A 135 -1.67 -2.08 -15.48
N HIS A 136 -2.00 -0.98 -14.79
CA HIS A 136 -2.29 0.29 -15.46
C HIS A 136 -1.06 1.04 -15.98
N CYS A 137 0.16 0.65 -15.59
CA CYS A 137 1.39 1.23 -16.13
C CYS A 137 2.20 0.22 -16.96
N LEU A 138 1.81 -1.05 -16.99
CA LEU A 138 2.55 -2.09 -17.68
C LEU A 138 2.69 -1.79 -19.18
N GLY A 139 3.93 -1.71 -19.67
CA GLY A 139 4.26 -1.38 -21.06
C GLY A 139 4.21 0.12 -21.42
N GLU A 140 3.84 1.00 -20.49
CA GLU A 140 3.68 2.44 -20.77
C GLU A 140 4.96 3.26 -20.58
N LEU A 141 6.05 2.66 -20.04
CA LEU A 141 7.28 3.38 -19.73
C LEU A 141 7.87 4.13 -20.93
N PRO A 142 8.03 3.53 -22.13
CA PRO A 142 8.67 4.22 -23.26
C PRO A 142 7.92 5.51 -23.64
N GLY A 143 6.58 5.45 -23.70
CA GLY A 143 5.75 6.62 -24.00
C GLY A 143 5.82 7.67 -22.89
N TYR A 144 5.92 7.25 -21.63
CA TYR A 144 6.06 8.17 -20.51
C TYR A 144 7.42 8.87 -20.48
N LEU A 145 8.52 8.16 -20.76
CA LEU A 145 9.86 8.74 -20.88
C LEU A 145 9.91 9.80 -21.99
N GLU A 146 9.32 9.51 -23.15
CA GLU A 146 9.23 10.49 -24.25
C GLU A 146 8.44 11.73 -23.82
N ARG A 147 7.31 11.55 -23.13
CA ARG A 147 6.53 12.67 -22.58
C ARG A 147 7.36 13.50 -21.60
N LEU A 148 8.12 12.88 -20.71
CA LEU A 148 8.98 13.58 -19.74
C LEU A 148 10.03 14.42 -20.47
N ARG A 149 10.77 13.85 -21.43
CA ARG A 149 11.77 14.57 -22.24
C ARG A 149 11.14 15.74 -23.00
N ARG A 150 10.04 15.54 -23.72
CA ARG A 150 9.34 16.58 -24.51
C ARG A 150 8.82 17.76 -23.67
N THR A 151 8.59 17.53 -22.38
CA THR A 151 8.08 18.56 -21.45
C THR A 151 9.17 19.15 -20.56
N GLY A 152 10.44 18.97 -20.92
CA GLY A 152 11.58 19.55 -20.22
C GLY A 152 11.98 18.83 -18.93
N ARG A 153 11.44 17.63 -18.65
CA ARG A 153 11.71 16.83 -17.44
C ARG A 153 12.71 15.71 -17.74
N THR A 154 13.80 16.05 -18.43
CA THR A 154 14.80 15.08 -18.90
C THR A 154 15.48 14.34 -17.75
N ASP A 155 15.77 15.02 -16.64
CA ASP A 155 16.40 14.39 -15.47
C ASP A 155 15.49 13.34 -14.83
N ALA A 156 14.18 13.61 -14.75
CA ALA A 156 13.20 12.64 -14.28
C ALA A 156 13.10 11.44 -15.22
N ALA A 157 13.21 11.65 -16.53
CA ALA A 157 13.25 10.56 -17.50
C ALA A 157 14.49 9.68 -17.30
N ALA A 158 15.67 10.29 -17.14
CA ALA A 158 16.91 9.57 -16.90
C ALA A 158 16.89 8.76 -15.59
N ALA A 159 16.41 9.37 -14.50
CA ALA A 159 16.26 8.69 -13.21
C ALA A 159 15.27 7.51 -13.28
N LEU A 160 14.19 7.65 -14.05
CA LEU A 160 13.21 6.60 -14.22
C LEU A 160 13.72 5.45 -15.11
N GLU A 161 14.45 5.78 -16.18
CA GLU A 161 15.12 4.82 -17.06
C GLU A 161 16.19 4.01 -16.31
N GLN A 162 16.92 4.65 -15.38
CA GLN A 162 17.86 3.97 -14.50
C GLN A 162 17.18 3.02 -13.50
N ARG A 163 16.04 3.43 -12.93
CA ARG A 163 15.25 2.58 -12.00
C ARG A 163 14.60 1.39 -12.70
N HIS A 164 14.24 1.54 -13.98
CA HIS A 164 13.51 0.54 -14.77
C HIS A 164 14.21 0.23 -16.10
N PRO A 165 15.38 -0.44 -16.10
CA PRO A 165 16.22 -0.59 -17.30
C PRO A 165 15.65 -1.57 -18.36
N ALA A 166 14.73 -2.46 -17.98
CA ALA A 166 14.14 -3.44 -18.90
C ALA A 166 12.70 -3.80 -18.47
N PRO A 167 11.73 -2.86 -18.55
CA PRO A 167 10.35 -3.17 -18.18
C PRO A 167 9.79 -4.22 -19.16
N PRO A 168 9.09 -5.23 -18.67
CA PRO A 168 8.46 -6.21 -19.55
C PRO A 168 7.41 -5.52 -20.44
N PRO A 169 7.29 -5.93 -21.70
CA PRO A 169 6.23 -5.41 -22.57
C PRO A 169 4.88 -5.82 -22.00
N ARG A 170 3.86 -5.00 -22.25
CA ARG A 170 2.48 -5.39 -21.96
C ARG A 170 2.19 -6.69 -22.70
N ARG A 171 1.93 -7.78 -21.98
CA ARG A 171 1.48 -9.02 -22.59
C ARG A 171 0.23 -8.69 -23.40
N LYS A 172 0.25 -8.96 -24.71
CA LYS A 172 -0.96 -8.87 -25.53
C LYS A 172 -1.97 -9.81 -24.89
N SER A 173 -3.14 -9.28 -24.55
CA SER A 173 -4.25 -10.10 -24.06
C SER A 173 -4.43 -11.25 -25.05
N LEU A 174 -4.45 -12.49 -24.55
CA LEU A 174 -4.90 -13.65 -25.31
C LEU A 174 -6.42 -13.55 -25.41
N ASN A 175 -6.91 -12.55 -26.12
CA ASN A 175 -8.30 -12.44 -26.55
C ASN A 175 -8.37 -12.73 -28.03
#